data_AF-A0A7G5LKD2-F1
#
_entry.id   AF-A0A7G5LKD2-F1
#
_cell.length_a   1.000
_cell.length_b   1.000
_cell.length_c   1.000
_cell.angle_alpha   90.00
_cell.angle_beta   90.00
_cell.angle_gamma   90.00
#
_symmetry.space_group_name_H-M   'P 1'
#
loop_
_entity.id
_entity.type
_entity.pdbx_description
1 polymer ?
#
loop_
_entity_poly.entity_id
_entity_poly.type
_entity_poly.pdbx_seq_one_letter_code
_entity_poly.pdbx_strand_id
1 'polypeptide(L)'
;MRTSSKGLSSSLLIAALMAGLTLPASAQDTSVNFGDDTSEWANDGECDDPRFAGENMAEELEAADTLKDATDCQTLFDAGKITLAETADEADAAGAVARAEAIADAEIDFGDDSSEWANDGECDDPRFTGAKMATELLPEDALKDATDCKALFDAGDITLADGGGDASLERTSIDDIDFGDDSSQWANDLECDDPRFAGPGMNSALLPEDEKADASDCREAYEDGTIHLVGEGEDEAATPVRSAAATASLEAIARRIDFGDDSGEWANDGECDDPDFFGPGASNLTDGGTRSADASDCRAAFLTGDVSFKTVDQLNVAFDFGDDSSRWANDGECDDPRFAGTGLNKKMLFEDIMSDASDCEAQFNAGSVTIKPVYTPEYALGAPYDSSEIDFGDDTSSYANDGQCDDPRFEGPGVAGTVFESDTRADATDCKSAYETGKAMLIDAE
;
A
#
# COMPACT_ATOMS: atom_id res chain seq x y z
N MET A 1 87.48 2.75 -78.14
CA MET A 1 86.55 1.85 -78.84
C MET A 1 85.32 1.69 -77.98
N ARG A 2 84.13 1.85 -78.58
CA ARG A 2 82.89 1.15 -78.21
C ARG A 2 82.29 1.48 -76.82
N THR A 3 81.28 2.35 -76.77
CA THR A 3 79.83 2.07 -77.01
C THR A 3 79.12 1.50 -75.80
N SER A 4 77.97 2.13 -75.53
CA SER A 4 76.69 1.48 -75.20
C SER A 4 76.46 1.00 -73.77
N SER A 5 75.61 1.77 -73.09
CA SER A 5 74.22 1.42 -72.75
C SER A 5 73.88 -0.04 -72.42
N LYS A 6 73.17 -0.20 -71.29
CA LYS A 6 71.99 -1.06 -71.00
C LYS A 6 71.72 -0.87 -69.49
N GLY A 7 70.53 -0.50 -69.00
CA GLY A 7 69.19 -0.88 -69.43
C GLY A 7 68.69 -2.03 -68.57
N LEU A 8 67.40 -1.97 -68.19
CA LEU A 8 66.51 -2.94 -67.50
C LEU A 8 66.21 -2.59 -66.02
N SER A 9 65.05 -1.99 -65.72
CA SER A 9 63.68 -2.58 -65.60
C SER A 9 63.50 -3.38 -64.30
N SER A 10 62.72 -2.87 -63.35
CA SER A 10 61.25 -3.05 -63.28
C SER A 10 60.73 -2.90 -61.84
N SER A 11 59.61 -2.16 -61.72
CA SER A 11 58.47 -2.32 -60.78
C SER A 11 58.79 -2.43 -59.27
N LEU A 12 58.24 -1.60 -58.38
CA LEU A 12 56.81 -1.45 -58.11
C LEU A 12 56.49 -0.08 -57.45
N LEU A 13 55.34 0.48 -57.81
CA LEU A 13 54.63 1.54 -57.09
C LEU A 13 54.39 1.14 -55.62
N ILE A 14 54.48 2.11 -54.70
CA ILE A 14 53.37 2.57 -53.84
C ILE A 14 53.80 3.93 -53.26
N ALA A 15 53.10 4.98 -53.65
CA ALA A 15 53.12 6.27 -53.00
C ALA A 15 51.97 6.30 -51.98
N ALA A 16 52.26 6.58 -50.72
CA ALA A 16 51.26 6.92 -49.72
C ALA A 16 51.60 8.32 -49.18
N LEU A 17 50.84 9.29 -49.69
CA LEU A 17 50.77 10.67 -49.27
C LEU A 17 49.88 10.71 -48.02
N MET A 18 50.44 10.87 -46.82
CA MET A 18 49.65 11.14 -45.62
C MET A 18 49.46 12.65 -45.50
N ALA A 19 48.35 13.13 -46.06
CA ALA A 19 47.80 14.45 -45.73
C ALA A 19 47.20 14.35 -44.32
N GLY A 20 47.66 15.20 -43.42
CA GLY A 20 47.06 15.38 -42.10
C GLY A 20 45.67 16.00 -42.26
N LEU A 21 44.65 15.16 -42.15
CA LEU A 21 43.27 15.58 -41.92
C LEU A 21 43.17 15.99 -40.45
N THR A 22 42.96 17.28 -40.21
CA THR A 22 42.29 17.74 -38.99
C THR A 22 40.90 17.09 -38.97
N LEU A 23 40.70 16.18 -38.03
CA LEU A 23 39.38 15.60 -37.78
C LEU A 23 38.44 16.73 -37.33
N PRO A 24 37.21 16.82 -37.87
CA PRO A 24 36.18 17.61 -37.22
C PRO A 24 35.92 16.98 -35.84
N ALA A 25 35.86 17.83 -34.82
CA ALA A 25 35.34 17.45 -33.52
C ALA A 25 33.98 16.78 -33.74
N SER A 26 33.80 15.61 -33.13
CA SER A 26 32.51 14.93 -33.08
C SER A 26 31.51 15.91 -32.48
N ALA A 27 30.57 16.38 -33.28
CA ALA A 27 29.37 17.03 -32.80
C ALA A 27 28.69 16.05 -31.84
N GLN A 28 28.52 16.46 -30.59
CA GLN A 28 27.68 15.73 -29.65
C GLN A 28 26.24 15.95 -30.12
N ASP A 29 25.68 14.94 -30.78
CA ASP A 29 24.29 14.93 -31.22
C ASP A 29 23.40 14.51 -30.04
N THR A 30 23.37 15.35 -29.02
CA THR A 30 22.26 15.47 -28.10
C THR A 30 21.64 16.80 -28.41
N SER A 31 20.40 16.85 -28.89
CA SER A 31 19.69 18.11 -29.09
C SER A 31 19.43 18.74 -27.71
N VAL A 32 20.44 19.42 -27.17
CA VAL A 32 20.35 20.14 -25.89
C VAL A 32 19.28 21.22 -26.07
N ASN A 33 18.26 21.20 -25.22
CA ASN A 33 17.26 22.26 -25.20
C ASN A 33 17.86 23.47 -24.47
N PHE A 34 18.26 24.49 -25.25
CA PHE A 34 18.78 25.75 -24.74
C PHE A 34 17.68 26.73 -24.31
N GLY A 35 16.42 26.51 -24.72
CA GLY A 35 15.28 27.32 -24.31
C GLY A 35 15.02 28.56 -25.19
N ASP A 36 14.69 29.68 -24.55
CA ASP A 36 14.44 30.99 -25.17
C ASP A 36 15.34 32.08 -24.56
N ASP A 37 15.21 33.33 -25.01
CA ASP A 37 15.98 34.49 -24.51
C ASP A 37 15.08 35.45 -23.72
N THR A 38 14.24 34.93 -22.81
CA THR A 38 13.23 35.73 -22.12
C THR A 38 13.65 36.32 -20.77
N SER A 39 14.81 35.95 -20.22
CA SER A 39 15.34 36.59 -19.00
C SER A 39 15.87 38.00 -19.26
N GLU A 40 16.09 38.77 -18.20
CA GLU A 40 16.73 40.09 -18.31
C GLU A 40 18.24 40.02 -18.57
N TRP A 41 18.83 38.84 -18.35
CA TRP A 41 20.25 38.53 -18.50
C TRP A 41 20.59 37.86 -19.85
N ALA A 42 19.58 37.40 -20.59
CA ALA A 42 19.77 36.83 -21.91
C ALA A 42 20.53 37.76 -22.88
N ASN A 43 21.41 37.19 -23.71
CA ASN A 43 22.20 37.89 -24.73
C ASN A 43 23.24 38.90 -24.17
N ASP A 44 23.77 38.68 -22.97
CA ASP A 44 24.80 39.52 -22.38
C ASP A 44 26.24 39.01 -22.62
N GLY A 45 26.38 37.80 -23.17
CA GLY A 45 27.63 37.15 -23.53
C GLY A 45 28.16 36.15 -22.49
N GLU A 46 27.44 35.93 -21.40
CA GLU A 46 27.64 34.87 -20.42
C GLU A 46 26.48 33.85 -20.53
N CYS A 47 26.63 32.63 -19.99
CA CYS A 47 25.52 31.69 -19.87
C CYS A 47 24.95 31.75 -18.45
N ASP A 48 23.67 32.14 -18.33
CA ASP A 48 22.98 32.25 -17.03
C ASP A 48 22.27 30.95 -16.60
N ASP A 49 22.22 29.95 -17.47
CA ASP A 49 21.47 28.72 -17.22
C ASP A 49 22.25 27.78 -16.26
N PRO A 50 21.74 27.52 -15.04
CA PRO A 50 22.43 26.72 -14.01
C PRO A 50 22.66 25.26 -14.39
N ARG A 51 22.07 24.77 -15.50
CA ARG A 51 22.31 23.42 -16.03
C ARG A 51 23.66 23.28 -16.72
N PHE A 52 24.36 24.38 -16.98
CA PHE A 52 25.68 24.36 -17.62
C PHE A 52 26.79 24.73 -16.62
N ALA A 53 28.01 24.29 -16.93
CA ALA A 53 29.21 24.64 -16.21
C ALA A 53 30.37 24.86 -17.19
N GLY A 54 31.20 25.87 -16.95
CA GLY A 54 32.40 26.10 -17.75
C GLY A 54 32.84 27.56 -17.79
N GLU A 55 33.58 27.90 -18.84
CA GLU A 55 34.12 29.24 -19.07
C GLU A 55 33.02 30.17 -19.62
N ASN A 56 32.89 31.37 -19.03
CA ASN A 56 31.85 32.36 -19.30
C ASN A 56 30.44 31.95 -18.84
N MET A 57 30.32 31.20 -17.75
CA MET A 57 29.08 31.20 -16.95
C MET A 57 28.96 32.53 -16.20
N ALA A 58 27.72 32.98 -15.97
CA ALA A 58 27.46 34.14 -15.14
C ALA A 58 28.00 33.95 -13.71
N GLU A 59 28.37 35.06 -13.05
CA GLU A 59 28.93 35.03 -11.69
C GLU A 59 27.91 34.56 -10.64
N GLU A 60 26.63 34.83 -10.88
CA GLU A 60 25.50 34.41 -10.05
C GLU A 60 24.49 33.66 -10.94
N LEU A 61 24.16 32.43 -10.56
CA LEU A 61 23.24 31.57 -11.32
C LEU A 61 21.96 31.38 -10.51
N GLU A 62 20.83 31.78 -11.07
CA GLU A 62 19.51 31.61 -10.45
C GLU A 62 18.69 30.53 -11.17
N ALA A 63 17.92 29.75 -10.42
CA ALA A 63 17.03 28.73 -10.99
C ALA A 63 15.99 29.33 -11.97
N ALA A 64 15.64 30.61 -11.79
CA ALA A 64 14.71 31.34 -12.65
C ALA A 64 15.22 31.52 -14.09
N ASP A 65 16.54 31.45 -14.30
CA ASP A 65 17.17 31.65 -15.61
C ASP A 65 17.39 30.35 -16.40
N THR A 66 16.93 29.21 -15.85
CA THR A 66 16.93 27.92 -16.55
C THR A 66 16.13 28.01 -17.86
N LEU A 67 16.75 27.68 -18.99
CA LEU A 67 16.18 27.77 -20.35
C LEU A 67 15.84 29.21 -20.80
N LYS A 68 16.46 30.23 -20.21
CA LYS A 68 16.12 31.63 -20.46
C LYS A 68 17.20 32.47 -21.13
N ASP A 69 18.36 31.86 -21.38
CA ASP A 69 19.50 32.47 -22.06
C ASP A 69 20.04 31.53 -23.16
N ALA A 70 19.16 31.19 -24.10
CA ALA A 70 19.45 30.17 -25.10
C ALA A 70 20.61 30.54 -26.04
N THR A 71 20.65 31.79 -26.50
CA THR A 71 21.61 32.24 -27.51
C THR A 71 23.06 32.16 -27.00
N ASP A 72 23.32 32.59 -25.76
CA ASP A 72 24.69 32.59 -25.21
C ASP A 72 25.11 31.20 -24.73
N CYS A 73 24.23 30.46 -24.04
CA CYS A 73 24.49 29.08 -23.65
C CYS A 73 24.73 28.17 -24.87
N GLN A 74 23.95 28.30 -25.96
CA GLN A 74 24.19 27.54 -27.19
C GLN A 74 25.54 27.90 -27.81
N THR A 75 25.85 29.20 -27.90
CA THR A 75 27.10 29.67 -28.51
C THR A 75 28.32 29.18 -27.74
N LEU A 76 28.27 29.18 -26.41
CA LEU A 76 29.34 28.72 -25.54
C LEU A 76 29.46 27.18 -25.55
N PHE A 77 28.34 26.47 -25.65
CA PHE A 77 28.31 25.01 -25.74
C PHE A 77 28.86 24.51 -27.08
N ASP A 78 28.44 25.11 -28.19
CA ASP A 78 28.96 24.80 -29.54
C ASP A 78 30.45 25.13 -29.67
N ALA A 79 30.92 26.14 -28.93
CA ALA A 79 32.34 26.48 -28.82
C ALA A 79 33.13 25.53 -27.90
N GLY A 80 32.46 24.62 -27.19
CA GLY A 80 33.06 23.70 -26.22
C GLY A 80 33.62 24.39 -24.97
N LYS A 81 33.10 25.58 -24.62
CA LYS A 81 33.52 26.36 -23.46
C LYS A 81 32.74 26.01 -22.20
N ILE A 82 31.49 25.61 -22.37
CA ILE A 82 30.62 25.09 -21.31
C ILE A 82 30.15 23.69 -21.68
N THR A 83 29.88 22.88 -20.67
CA THR A 83 29.25 21.56 -20.76
C THR A 83 28.03 21.55 -19.87
N LEU A 84 27.16 20.54 -19.99
CA LEU A 84 26.16 20.32 -18.94
C LEU A 84 26.88 20.06 -17.62
N ALA A 85 26.42 20.70 -16.56
CA ALA A 85 26.97 20.54 -15.23
C ALA A 85 26.65 19.13 -14.73
N GLU A 86 27.69 18.34 -14.43
CA GLU A 86 27.53 17.08 -13.71
C GLU A 86 27.04 17.41 -12.30
N THR A 87 25.78 17.08 -11.98
CA THR A 87 25.32 17.12 -10.60
C THR A 87 26.08 16.08 -9.81
N ALA A 88 26.35 16.35 -8.52
CA ALA A 88 27.16 15.51 -7.64
C ALA A 88 26.48 14.18 -7.23
N ASP A 89 25.81 13.50 -8.16
CA ASP A 89 25.18 12.18 -8.05
C ASP A 89 25.69 11.21 -9.14
N GLU A 90 26.90 11.43 -9.64
CA GLU A 90 27.52 10.59 -10.67
C GLU A 90 28.38 9.45 -10.10
N ALA A 91 27.72 8.50 -9.43
CA ALA A 91 28.20 7.12 -9.34
C ALA A 91 27.21 6.11 -9.98
N ASP A 92 26.00 6.54 -10.34
CA ASP A 92 24.92 5.67 -10.84
C ASP A 92 24.69 5.76 -12.37
N ALA A 93 25.34 6.72 -13.05
CA ALA A 93 25.13 6.95 -14.48
C ALA A 93 25.67 5.85 -15.41
N ALA A 94 26.57 4.96 -14.94
CA ALA A 94 27.04 3.83 -15.75
C ALA A 94 26.03 2.66 -15.81
N GLY A 95 25.11 2.57 -14.83
CA GLY A 95 24.04 1.57 -14.80
C GLY A 95 22.81 1.98 -15.62
N ALA A 96 22.52 3.29 -15.68
CA ALA A 96 21.34 3.82 -16.37
C ALA A 96 21.43 3.73 -17.91
N VAL A 97 22.62 3.87 -18.50
CA VAL A 97 22.80 3.77 -19.97
C VAL A 97 22.57 2.33 -20.47
N ALA A 98 22.94 1.32 -19.67
CA ALA A 98 22.65 -0.08 -19.97
C ALA A 98 21.15 -0.43 -19.82
N ARG A 99 20.43 0.32 -18.96
CA ARG A 99 18.99 0.14 -18.75
C ARG A 99 18.15 0.88 -19.79
N ALA A 100 18.58 2.05 -20.26
CA ALA A 100 17.90 2.78 -21.34
C ALA A 100 17.97 2.05 -22.71
N GLU A 101 19.07 1.33 -23.00
CA GLU A 101 19.11 0.44 -24.17
C GLU A 101 18.26 -0.84 -23.99
N ALA A 102 17.89 -1.20 -22.75
CA ALA A 102 17.09 -2.39 -22.45
C ALA A 102 15.56 -2.15 -22.48
N ILE A 103 15.08 -0.90 -22.44
CA ILE A 103 13.63 -0.55 -22.55
C ILE A 103 13.28 0.02 -23.94
N ALA A 104 14.14 -0.19 -24.94
CA ALA A 104 13.78 0.06 -26.34
C ALA A 104 13.03 -1.11 -27.01
N ASP A 105 12.78 -2.22 -26.30
CA ASP A 105 12.17 -3.44 -26.86
C ASP A 105 10.80 -3.82 -26.22
N ALA A 106 10.23 -2.97 -25.37
CA ALA A 106 8.83 -3.06 -24.95
C ALA A 106 8.07 -1.88 -25.56
N GLU A 107 7.48 -2.08 -26.73
CA GLU A 107 6.60 -1.11 -27.38
C GLU A 107 5.41 -0.82 -26.44
N ILE A 108 5.40 0.35 -25.80
CA ILE A 108 4.33 0.78 -24.89
C ILE A 108 3.01 0.84 -25.66
N ASP A 109 1.99 0.13 -25.16
CA ASP A 109 0.65 0.16 -25.75
C ASP A 109 -0.12 1.39 -25.25
N PHE A 110 -0.21 2.40 -26.12
CA PHE A 110 -0.95 3.64 -25.89
C PHE A 110 -2.46 3.51 -26.15
N GLY A 111 -2.94 2.43 -26.81
CA GLY A 111 -4.36 2.20 -27.05
C GLY A 111 -4.94 2.90 -28.29
N ASP A 112 -6.19 3.39 -28.19
CA ASP A 112 -6.91 4.14 -29.22
C ASP A 112 -7.44 5.50 -28.71
N ASP A 113 -8.19 6.25 -29.54
CA ASP A 113 -8.77 7.56 -29.18
C ASP A 113 -10.30 7.44 -28.98
N SER A 114 -10.76 6.40 -28.27
CA SER A 114 -12.20 6.12 -28.13
C SER A 114 -12.90 6.87 -26.98
N SER A 115 -12.16 7.59 -26.13
CA SER A 115 -12.74 8.42 -25.06
C SER A 115 -13.43 9.67 -25.62
N GLU A 116 -14.32 10.27 -24.83
CA GLU A 116 -14.88 11.59 -25.12
C GLU A 116 -13.88 12.74 -24.90
N TRP A 117 -12.82 12.47 -24.12
CA TRP A 117 -11.76 13.41 -23.77
C TRP A 117 -10.51 13.28 -24.67
N ALA A 118 -10.44 12.24 -25.49
CA ALA A 118 -9.32 12.04 -26.40
C ALA A 118 -9.10 13.20 -27.39
N ASN A 119 -7.83 13.51 -27.69
CA ASN A 119 -7.40 14.59 -28.60
C ASN A 119 -7.72 16.02 -28.10
N ASP A 120 -7.72 16.25 -26.79
CA ASP A 120 -7.91 17.57 -26.20
C ASP A 120 -6.61 18.29 -25.79
N GLY A 121 -5.47 17.59 -25.89
CA GLY A 121 -4.12 18.10 -25.61
C GLY A 121 -3.61 17.80 -24.20
N GLU A 122 -4.36 17.05 -23.40
CA GLU A 122 -3.93 16.44 -22.13
C GLU A 122 -3.92 14.91 -22.28
N CYS A 123 -3.26 14.19 -21.38
CA CYS A 123 -3.34 12.71 -21.35
C CYS A 123 -4.39 12.28 -20.32
N ASP A 124 -5.44 11.60 -20.75
CA ASP A 124 -6.51 11.09 -19.87
C ASP A 124 -6.25 9.69 -19.33
N ASP A 125 -5.20 9.02 -19.79
CA ASP A 125 -4.91 7.63 -19.42
C ASP A 125 -4.29 7.55 -18.00
N PRO A 126 -5.00 6.99 -17.00
CA PRO A 126 -4.52 6.92 -15.62
C PRO A 126 -3.28 6.04 -15.43
N ARG A 127 -2.81 5.33 -16.46
CA ARG A 127 -1.53 4.60 -16.43
C ARG A 127 -0.32 5.52 -16.57
N PHE A 128 -0.52 6.77 -16.96
CA PHE A 128 0.54 7.77 -17.09
C PHE A 128 0.49 8.79 -15.95
N THR A 129 1.60 9.49 -15.73
CA THR A 129 1.73 10.58 -14.76
C THR A 129 2.65 11.67 -15.30
N GLY A 130 2.38 12.94 -14.98
CA GLY A 130 3.21 14.07 -15.41
C GLY A 130 2.45 15.38 -15.51
N ALA A 131 3.14 16.42 -15.99
CA ALA A 131 2.67 17.80 -15.96
C ALA A 131 1.51 18.09 -16.95
N LYS A 132 1.25 17.16 -17.86
CA LYS A 132 0.25 17.27 -18.94
C LYS A 132 -0.83 16.19 -18.86
N MET A 133 -1.04 15.61 -17.68
CA MET A 133 -2.19 14.76 -17.41
C MET A 133 -3.46 15.61 -17.25
N ALA A 134 -4.59 15.02 -17.62
CA ALA A 134 -5.89 15.62 -17.34
C ALA A 134 -6.10 15.85 -15.83
N THR A 135 -6.86 16.87 -15.49
CA THR A 135 -7.08 17.26 -14.08
C THR A 135 -7.90 16.22 -13.32
N GLU A 136 -8.79 15.50 -14.02
CA GLU A 136 -9.60 14.41 -13.48
C GLU A 136 -9.34 13.16 -14.32
N LEU A 137 -8.82 12.11 -13.70
CA LEU A 137 -8.49 10.86 -14.38
C LEU A 137 -9.50 9.79 -14.02
N LEU A 138 -10.21 9.26 -15.02
CA LEU A 138 -11.19 8.19 -14.81
C LEU A 138 -10.59 6.84 -15.22
N PRO A 139 -10.79 5.76 -14.44
CA PRO A 139 -10.32 4.42 -14.81
C PRO A 139 -10.82 3.92 -16.17
N GLU A 140 -11.96 4.45 -16.63
CA GLU A 140 -12.53 4.11 -17.93
C GLU A 140 -11.80 4.73 -19.13
N ASP A 141 -10.92 5.72 -18.93
CA ASP A 141 -10.15 6.38 -19.98
C ASP A 141 -8.77 5.73 -20.24
N ALA A 142 -8.43 4.67 -19.50
CA ALA A 142 -7.25 3.86 -19.75
C ALA A 142 -7.25 3.28 -21.18
N LEU A 143 -6.15 3.47 -21.90
CA LEU A 143 -5.95 3.08 -23.31
C LEU A 143 -6.88 3.81 -24.31
N LYS A 144 -7.50 4.94 -23.95
CA LYS A 144 -8.50 5.59 -24.80
C LYS A 144 -8.17 7.01 -25.25
N ASP A 145 -6.96 7.47 -24.95
CA ASP A 145 -6.42 8.75 -25.38
C ASP A 145 -4.98 8.60 -25.92
N ALA A 146 -4.83 7.72 -26.90
CA ALA A 146 -3.52 7.29 -27.38
C ALA A 146 -2.71 8.42 -28.03
N THR A 147 -3.37 9.30 -28.79
CA THR A 147 -2.67 10.35 -29.55
C THR A 147 -1.98 11.36 -28.64
N ASP A 148 -2.65 11.84 -27.59
CA ASP A 148 -2.09 12.84 -26.69
C ASP A 148 -1.12 12.20 -25.68
N CYS A 149 -1.47 11.07 -25.09
CA CYS A 149 -0.56 10.33 -24.20
C CYS A 149 0.75 9.92 -24.90
N LYS A 150 0.69 9.49 -26.17
CA LYS A 150 1.91 9.20 -26.93
C LYS A 150 2.76 10.44 -27.18
N ALA A 151 2.14 11.54 -27.62
CA ALA A 151 2.84 12.76 -27.93
C ALA A 151 3.53 13.35 -26.69
N LEU A 152 2.84 13.33 -25.55
CA LEU A 152 3.34 13.83 -24.27
C LEU A 152 4.42 12.90 -23.68
N PHE A 153 4.30 11.58 -23.87
CA PHE A 153 5.32 10.62 -23.45
C PHE A 153 6.59 10.77 -24.29
N ASP A 154 6.48 10.90 -25.61
CA ASP A 154 7.62 11.15 -26.51
C ASP A 154 8.30 12.51 -26.21
N ALA A 155 7.55 13.48 -25.71
CA ALA A 155 8.05 14.78 -25.27
C ALA A 155 8.73 14.74 -23.88
N GLY A 156 8.54 13.65 -23.12
CA GLY A 156 9.00 13.52 -21.74
C GLY A 156 8.17 14.33 -20.73
N ASP A 157 7.01 14.84 -21.12
CA ASP A 157 6.09 15.60 -20.26
C ASP A 157 5.29 14.69 -19.33
N ILE A 158 5.12 13.42 -19.73
CA ILE A 158 4.52 12.35 -18.93
C ILE A 158 5.37 11.08 -19.00
N THR A 159 5.24 10.23 -17.99
CA THR A 159 5.88 8.92 -17.86
C THR A 159 4.82 7.88 -17.50
N LEU A 160 5.10 6.59 -17.69
CA LEU A 160 4.22 5.56 -17.11
C LEU A 160 4.30 5.67 -15.59
N ALA A 161 3.16 5.80 -14.93
CA ALA A 161 3.09 5.71 -13.48
C ALA A 161 3.61 4.33 -13.06
N ASP A 162 4.43 4.27 -12.00
CA ASP A 162 5.00 3.05 -11.41
C ASP A 162 3.92 2.14 -10.78
N GLY A 163 2.99 1.68 -11.61
CA GLY A 163 1.83 0.86 -11.27
C GLY A 163 1.16 0.22 -12.48
N GLY A 164 1.71 0.35 -13.70
CA GLY A 164 1.14 -0.22 -14.92
C GLY A 164 2.05 -1.15 -15.74
N GLY A 165 3.32 -1.29 -15.36
CA GLY A 165 4.28 -2.17 -16.04
C GLY A 165 5.18 -2.83 -15.02
N ASP A 166 5.20 -4.16 -15.06
CA ASP A 166 6.12 -5.04 -14.33
C ASP A 166 7.57 -4.52 -14.41
N ALA A 167 8.01 -3.86 -13.33
CA ALA A 167 9.39 -3.48 -13.10
C ALA A 167 9.77 -3.91 -11.69
N SER A 168 10.29 -5.14 -11.62
CA SER A 168 11.33 -5.57 -10.69
C SER A 168 12.20 -4.40 -10.19
N LEU A 169 11.78 -3.84 -9.04
CA LEU A 169 12.73 -3.31 -8.06
C LEU A 169 13.58 -4.50 -7.62
N GLU A 170 14.87 -4.27 -7.36
CA GLU A 170 15.78 -5.24 -6.73
C GLU A 170 15.32 -5.52 -5.29
N ARG A 171 14.16 -6.16 -5.17
CA ARG A 171 13.83 -7.00 -4.03
C ARG A 171 14.66 -8.25 -4.26
N THR A 172 15.56 -8.58 -3.33
CA THR A 172 16.19 -9.90 -3.30
C THR A 172 15.06 -10.90 -3.53
N SER A 173 15.13 -11.66 -4.63
CA SER A 173 14.07 -12.62 -4.97
C SER A 173 13.83 -13.45 -3.71
N ILE A 174 12.59 -13.82 -3.42
CA ILE A 174 12.32 -14.64 -2.24
C ILE A 174 13.14 -15.94 -2.25
N ASP A 175 13.47 -16.43 -3.45
CA ASP A 175 14.33 -17.58 -3.69
C ASP A 175 15.82 -17.33 -3.33
N ASP A 176 16.24 -16.06 -3.24
CA ASP A 176 17.60 -15.63 -2.90
C ASP A 176 17.77 -15.35 -1.39
N ILE A 177 16.67 -15.34 -0.62
CA ILE A 177 16.68 -15.11 0.83
C ILE A 177 16.73 -16.46 1.56
N ASP A 178 17.79 -16.67 2.33
CA ASP A 178 17.91 -17.81 3.22
C ASP A 178 17.21 -17.52 4.55
N PHE A 179 15.94 -17.95 4.65
CA PHE A 179 15.11 -17.84 5.87
C PHE A 179 15.50 -18.86 6.95
N GLY A 180 16.19 -19.95 6.60
CA GLY A 180 16.64 -20.97 7.57
C GLY A 180 15.61 -22.05 7.89
N ASP A 181 15.45 -22.38 9.17
CA ASP A 181 14.54 -23.40 9.71
C ASP A 181 13.75 -22.90 10.93
N ASP A 182 12.82 -23.70 11.46
CA ASP A 182 11.98 -23.35 12.63
C ASP A 182 12.54 -24.00 13.92
N SER A 183 13.84 -23.82 14.17
CA SER A 183 14.51 -24.49 15.30
C SER A 183 14.48 -23.71 16.62
N SER A 184 14.06 -22.44 16.61
CA SER A 184 13.94 -21.62 17.82
C SER A 184 12.75 -22.09 18.69
N GLN A 185 12.71 -21.67 19.95
CA GLN A 185 11.55 -21.92 20.83
C GLN A 185 10.37 -20.97 20.57
N TRP A 186 10.62 -19.95 19.76
CA TRP A 186 9.72 -18.86 19.42
C TRP A 186 9.18 -18.98 17.99
N ALA A 187 9.72 -19.89 17.17
CA ALA A 187 9.21 -20.13 15.83
C ALA A 187 7.74 -20.58 15.80
N ASN A 188 7.00 -20.12 14.79
CA ASN A 188 5.55 -20.35 14.59
C ASN A 188 4.67 -19.68 15.66
N ASP A 189 5.06 -18.50 16.14
CA ASP A 189 4.27 -17.69 17.07
C ASP A 189 3.65 -16.44 16.43
N LEU A 190 3.78 -16.32 15.09
CA LEU A 190 3.24 -15.26 14.23
C LEU A 190 4.01 -13.93 14.30
N GLU A 191 5.18 -13.92 14.91
CA GLU A 191 6.12 -12.80 14.87
C GLU A 191 7.45 -13.28 14.29
N CYS A 192 8.13 -12.44 13.50
CA CYS A 192 9.47 -12.77 13.00
C CYS A 192 10.53 -12.45 14.06
N ASP A 193 11.28 -13.47 14.48
CA ASP A 193 12.36 -13.33 15.46
C ASP A 193 13.74 -13.06 14.86
N ASP A 194 13.87 -13.14 13.54
CA ASP A 194 15.16 -13.05 12.87
C ASP A 194 15.69 -11.61 12.81
N PRO A 195 16.79 -11.28 13.52
CA PRO A 195 17.31 -9.92 13.62
C PRO A 195 17.84 -9.32 12.31
N ARG A 196 17.89 -10.10 11.22
CA ARG A 196 18.25 -9.59 9.88
C ARG A 196 17.10 -8.83 9.23
N PHE A 197 15.88 -8.93 9.77
CA PHE A 197 14.70 -8.25 9.24
C PHE A 197 14.27 -7.08 10.14
N ALA A 198 13.48 -6.18 9.58
CA ALA A 198 12.85 -5.06 10.29
C ALA A 198 11.45 -4.79 9.76
N GLY A 199 10.55 -4.35 10.64
CA GLY A 199 9.19 -3.93 10.29
C GLY A 199 8.14 -4.30 11.33
N PRO A 200 6.86 -3.93 11.12
CA PRO A 200 5.76 -4.23 12.03
C PRO A 200 5.52 -5.71 12.38
N GLY A 201 5.99 -6.65 11.54
CA GLY A 201 5.87 -8.09 11.79
C GLY A 201 7.00 -8.70 12.63
N MET A 202 7.87 -7.88 13.22
CA MET A 202 9.00 -8.34 14.04
C MET A 202 8.62 -8.51 15.52
N ASN A 203 9.21 -9.50 16.18
CA ASN A 203 9.17 -9.58 17.64
C ASN A 203 9.81 -8.31 18.25
N SER A 204 9.19 -7.83 19.32
CA SER A 204 9.69 -6.73 20.15
C SER A 204 11.08 -6.97 20.77
N ALA A 205 11.53 -8.22 20.90
CA ALA A 205 12.78 -8.61 21.54
C ALA A 205 13.60 -9.60 20.68
N LEU A 206 14.43 -9.06 19.78
CA LEU A 206 15.25 -9.86 18.86
C LEU A 206 16.57 -10.31 19.52
N LEU A 207 16.88 -11.60 19.42
CA LEU A 207 18.13 -12.19 19.93
C LEU A 207 19.00 -12.69 18.77
N PRO A 208 20.33 -12.52 18.83
CA PRO A 208 21.24 -13.03 17.80
C PRO A 208 21.18 -14.56 17.61
N GLU A 209 20.75 -15.29 18.65
CA GLU A 209 20.60 -16.74 18.58
C GLU A 209 19.40 -17.20 17.74
N ASP A 210 18.46 -16.32 17.44
CA ASP A 210 17.24 -16.60 16.66
C ASP A 210 17.40 -16.29 15.16
N GLU A 211 18.61 -15.89 14.73
CA GLU A 211 18.95 -15.71 13.31
C GLU A 211 18.73 -17.01 12.51
N LYS A 212 17.87 -16.94 11.50
CA LYS A 212 17.44 -18.06 10.64
C LYS A 212 16.78 -19.23 11.37
N ALA A 213 16.27 -19.00 12.57
CA ALA A 213 15.68 -20.05 13.41
C ALA A 213 14.15 -19.96 13.50
N ASP A 214 13.56 -19.02 12.77
CA ASP A 214 12.13 -18.76 12.67
C ASP A 214 11.75 -18.47 11.21
N ALA A 215 11.85 -19.50 10.36
CA ALA A 215 11.77 -19.34 8.92
C ALA A 215 10.35 -19.13 8.42
N SER A 216 9.37 -19.83 9.02
CA SER A 216 7.98 -19.79 8.58
C SER A 216 7.37 -18.39 8.77
N ASP A 217 7.51 -17.80 9.96
CA ASP A 217 6.91 -16.51 10.29
C ASP A 217 7.62 -15.36 9.57
N CYS A 218 8.96 -15.36 9.55
CA CYS A 218 9.73 -14.36 8.79
C CYS A 218 9.49 -14.44 7.27
N ARG A 219 9.24 -15.63 6.71
CA ARG A 219 8.90 -15.78 5.29
C ARG A 219 7.52 -15.21 4.99
N GLU A 220 6.53 -15.52 5.83
CA GLU A 220 5.18 -14.99 5.68
C GLU A 220 5.16 -13.46 5.80
N ALA A 221 5.82 -12.92 6.83
CA ALA A 221 5.96 -11.48 7.06
C ALA A 221 6.78 -10.76 5.95
N TYR A 222 7.70 -11.47 5.27
CA TYR A 222 8.41 -10.90 4.13
C TYR A 222 7.58 -10.97 2.85
N GLU A 223 6.80 -12.04 2.66
CA GLU A 223 5.87 -12.19 1.54
C GLU A 223 4.71 -11.20 1.60
N ASP A 224 4.20 -10.90 2.79
CA ASP A 224 3.15 -9.93 3.04
C ASP A 224 3.66 -8.47 3.04
N GLY A 225 4.99 -8.29 3.06
CA GLY A 225 5.65 -6.99 3.02
C GLY A 225 5.61 -6.22 4.35
N THR A 226 5.24 -6.86 5.45
CA THR A 226 5.28 -6.28 6.80
C THR A 226 6.70 -6.19 7.35
N ILE A 227 7.64 -6.99 6.85
CA ILE A 227 9.07 -6.88 7.18
C ILE A 227 9.94 -6.85 5.92
N HIS A 228 11.15 -6.31 6.06
CA HIS A 228 12.17 -6.25 5.00
C HIS A 228 13.56 -6.60 5.55
N LEU A 229 14.46 -7.07 4.68
CA LEU A 229 15.86 -7.30 5.06
C LEU A 229 16.54 -5.97 5.33
N VAL A 230 17.19 -5.87 6.48
CA VAL A 230 17.99 -4.71 6.85
C VAL A 230 19.29 -4.77 6.03
N GLY A 231 19.46 -3.83 5.09
CA GLY A 231 20.74 -3.63 4.41
C GLY A 231 21.79 -3.14 5.41
N GLU A 232 23.05 -3.60 5.28
CA GLU A 232 24.15 -3.15 6.15
C GLU A 232 24.45 -1.66 5.91
N GLY A 233 23.72 -0.81 6.63
CA GLY A 233 23.91 0.62 6.71
C GLY A 233 22.78 1.41 6.04
N GLU A 234 21.78 1.82 6.83
CA GLU A 234 21.33 3.21 6.92
C GLU A 234 20.35 3.41 8.09
N ASP A 235 20.62 4.45 8.87
CA ASP A 235 19.91 4.87 10.07
C ASP A 235 18.52 5.46 9.75
N GLU A 236 17.53 5.03 10.54
CA GLU A 236 16.34 5.75 11.02
C GLU A 236 16.06 7.17 10.48
N ALA A 237 15.08 7.27 9.56
CA ALA A 237 13.97 8.25 9.53
C ALA A 237 13.44 8.45 8.11
N ALA A 238 12.72 7.47 7.56
CA ALA A 238 11.89 7.67 6.37
C ALA A 238 10.46 7.97 6.80
N THR A 239 9.98 9.19 6.51
CA THR A 239 8.56 9.52 6.48
C THR A 239 7.79 8.53 5.61
N PRO A 240 6.58 8.07 5.99
CA PRO A 240 5.93 6.98 5.29
C PRO A 240 5.34 7.48 3.97
N VAL A 241 6.05 7.26 2.87
CA VAL A 241 5.39 7.20 1.56
C VAL A 241 4.67 5.85 1.54
N ARG A 242 3.35 5.87 1.73
CA ARG A 242 2.52 4.65 1.69
C ARG A 242 2.63 4.06 0.30
N SER A 243 3.18 2.85 0.21
CA SER A 243 3.26 2.12 -1.05
C SER A 243 1.87 1.79 -1.58
N ALA A 244 1.72 1.55 -2.89
CA ALA A 244 0.46 1.07 -3.45
C ALA A 244 -0.02 -0.24 -2.79
N ALA A 245 0.91 -1.07 -2.30
CA ALA A 245 0.61 -2.26 -1.49
C ALA A 245 0.09 -1.89 -0.10
N ALA A 246 0.65 -0.86 0.56
CA ALA A 246 0.12 -0.35 1.82
C ALA A 246 -1.27 0.26 1.63
N THR A 247 -1.53 0.99 0.53
CA THR A 247 -2.85 1.52 0.20
C THR A 247 -3.85 0.40 -0.13
N ALA A 248 -3.45 -0.62 -0.90
CA ALA A 248 -4.29 -1.80 -1.17
C ALA A 248 -4.57 -2.63 0.09
N SER A 249 -3.60 -2.70 1.00
CA SER A 249 -3.75 -3.35 2.31
C SER A 249 -4.67 -2.54 3.22
N LEU A 250 -4.51 -1.22 3.26
CA LEU A 250 -5.42 -0.32 3.98
C LEU A 250 -6.82 -0.36 3.40
N GLU A 251 -6.99 -0.52 2.09
CA GLU A 251 -8.30 -0.75 1.48
C GLU A 251 -8.88 -2.13 1.83
N ALA A 252 -8.05 -3.17 1.89
CA ALA A 252 -8.48 -4.49 2.35
C ALA A 252 -8.90 -4.47 3.82
N ILE A 253 -8.18 -3.74 4.67
CA ILE A 253 -8.52 -3.51 6.07
C ILE A 253 -9.78 -2.65 6.18
N ALA A 254 -9.88 -1.57 5.41
CA ALA A 254 -11.06 -0.69 5.37
C ALA A 254 -12.33 -1.42 4.92
N ARG A 255 -12.23 -2.46 4.07
CA ARG A 255 -13.38 -3.31 3.72
C ARG A 255 -13.86 -4.21 4.87
N ARG A 256 -13.02 -4.44 5.88
CA ARG A 256 -13.36 -5.22 7.09
C ARG A 256 -13.84 -4.34 8.23
N ILE A 257 -13.66 -3.03 8.11
CA ILE A 257 -14.13 -2.04 9.06
C ILE A 257 -15.54 -1.63 8.64
N ASP A 258 -16.48 -1.68 9.58
CA ASP A 258 -17.77 -1.03 9.43
C ASP A 258 -17.64 0.44 9.84
N PHE A 259 -17.60 1.34 8.84
CA PHE A 259 -17.59 2.79 9.07
C PHE A 259 -19.00 3.36 9.31
N GLY A 260 -20.06 2.54 9.16
CA GLY A 260 -21.45 2.97 9.33
C GLY A 260 -22.09 3.57 8.08
N ASP A 261 -22.92 4.59 8.28
CA ASP A 261 -23.59 5.36 7.22
C ASP A 261 -23.22 6.85 7.24
N ASP A 262 -23.79 7.64 6.33
CA ASP A 262 -23.61 9.10 6.26
C ASP A 262 -24.87 9.82 6.78
N SER A 263 -25.22 9.57 8.04
CA SER A 263 -26.40 10.14 8.69
C SER A 263 -26.08 11.24 9.71
N GLY A 264 -27.05 12.13 9.95
CA GLY A 264 -26.87 13.21 10.94
C GLY A 264 -26.44 14.54 10.33
N GLU A 265 -26.13 15.51 11.20
CA GLU A 265 -25.84 16.90 10.80
C GLU A 265 -24.39 17.10 10.33
N TRP A 266 -23.49 16.20 10.75
CA TRP A 266 -22.05 16.34 10.57
C TRP A 266 -21.47 15.42 9.48
N ALA A 267 -22.27 14.52 8.91
CA ALA A 267 -21.83 13.65 7.83
C ALA A 267 -21.33 14.43 6.60
N ASN A 268 -20.21 13.99 6.00
CA ASN A 268 -19.61 14.57 4.79
C ASN A 268 -19.16 16.04 4.94
N ASP A 269 -18.65 16.42 6.11
CA ASP A 269 -18.13 17.77 6.36
C ASP A 269 -16.61 17.92 6.20
N GLY A 270 -15.93 16.81 5.93
CA GLY A 270 -14.49 16.71 5.69
C GLY A 270 -13.66 16.39 6.94
N GLU A 271 -14.29 16.17 8.09
CA GLU A 271 -13.67 15.60 9.31
C GLU A 271 -14.32 14.27 9.63
N CYS A 272 -13.61 13.32 10.24
CA CYS A 272 -14.21 12.08 10.74
C CYS A 272 -14.87 12.33 12.10
N ASP A 273 -16.20 12.30 12.16
CA ASP A 273 -16.96 12.58 13.38
C ASP A 273 -17.25 11.39 14.28
N ASP A 274 -16.88 10.18 13.83
CA ASP A 274 -17.06 8.99 14.62
C ASP A 274 -16.10 9.00 15.83
N PRO A 275 -16.62 9.02 17.07
CA PRO A 275 -15.81 9.09 18.28
C PRO A 275 -14.94 7.85 18.51
N ASP A 276 -15.09 6.78 17.74
CA ASP A 276 -14.25 5.58 17.81
C ASP A 276 -12.90 5.77 17.07
N PHE A 277 -12.79 6.81 16.26
CA PHE A 277 -11.57 7.20 15.57
C PHE A 277 -10.79 8.28 16.34
N PHE A 278 -9.49 8.34 16.12
CA PHE A 278 -8.63 9.41 16.63
C PHE A 278 -7.54 9.75 15.62
N GLY A 279 -7.08 10.99 15.65
CA GLY A 279 -6.00 11.47 14.78
C GLY A 279 -6.27 12.89 14.29
N PRO A 280 -5.35 13.46 13.50
CA PRO A 280 -5.50 14.80 12.92
C PRO A 280 -6.73 14.95 12.01
N GLY A 281 -7.26 13.87 11.44
CA GLY A 281 -8.50 13.87 10.65
C GLY A 281 -9.77 13.56 11.44
N ALA A 282 -9.69 13.35 12.75
CA ALA A 282 -10.85 13.09 13.60
C ALA A 282 -11.35 14.38 14.25
N SER A 283 -12.65 14.57 14.30
CA SER A 283 -13.26 15.70 14.99
C SER A 283 -13.16 15.55 16.51
N ASN A 284 -13.33 16.65 17.25
CA ASN A 284 -13.39 16.62 18.71
C ASN A 284 -14.83 16.39 19.24
N LEU A 285 -15.75 15.97 18.38
CA LEU A 285 -17.10 15.62 18.81
C LEU A 285 -17.03 14.35 19.67
N THR A 286 -17.71 14.39 20.80
CA THR A 286 -17.76 13.29 21.78
C THR A 286 -19.19 12.85 22.05
N ASP A 287 -20.12 13.26 21.19
CA ASP A 287 -21.53 12.90 21.31
C ASP A 287 -21.76 11.52 20.69
N GLY A 288 -22.48 10.64 21.39
CA GLY A 288 -22.76 9.29 20.89
C GLY A 288 -23.63 9.27 19.63
N GLY A 289 -24.25 10.40 19.27
CA GLY A 289 -25.03 10.57 18.04
C GLY A 289 -24.22 10.67 16.75
N THR A 290 -22.88 10.75 16.80
CA THR A 290 -22.00 10.79 15.61
C THR A 290 -21.29 9.46 15.35
N ARG A 291 -21.47 8.46 16.22
CA ARG A 291 -20.92 7.11 16.02
C ARG A 291 -21.55 6.46 14.79
N SER A 292 -20.70 5.96 13.90
CA SER A 292 -21.08 5.25 12.66
C SER A 292 -22.01 6.05 11.76
N ALA A 293 -21.93 7.38 11.82
CA ALA A 293 -22.83 8.29 11.13
C ALA A 293 -22.11 9.17 10.09
N ASP A 294 -20.79 9.03 9.97
CA ASP A 294 -19.95 9.80 9.06
C ASP A 294 -18.96 8.89 8.31
N ALA A 295 -19.51 7.88 7.67
CA ALA A 295 -18.75 6.78 7.09
C ALA A 295 -17.79 7.21 5.98
N SER A 296 -18.22 8.14 5.12
CA SER A 296 -17.44 8.58 3.96
C SER A 296 -16.15 9.31 4.38
N ASP A 297 -16.23 10.23 5.34
CA ASP A 297 -15.08 10.99 5.82
C ASP A 297 -14.18 10.16 6.73
N CYS A 298 -14.75 9.34 7.61
CA CYS A 298 -13.98 8.40 8.43
C CYS A 298 -13.23 7.36 7.60
N ARG A 299 -13.84 6.83 6.54
CA ARG A 299 -13.16 5.92 5.62
C ARG A 299 -12.05 6.63 4.85
N ALA A 300 -12.31 7.84 4.35
CA ALA A 300 -11.31 8.62 3.63
C ALA A 300 -10.11 8.93 4.52
N ALA A 301 -10.36 9.45 5.72
CA ALA A 301 -9.33 9.78 6.70
C ALA A 301 -8.56 8.54 7.19
N PHE A 302 -9.20 7.37 7.26
CA PHE A 302 -8.52 6.11 7.60
C PHE A 302 -7.55 5.67 6.49
N LEU A 303 -7.98 5.77 5.22
CA LEU A 303 -7.17 5.43 4.06
C LEU A 303 -5.97 6.38 3.88
N THR A 304 -6.14 7.67 4.19
CA THR A 304 -5.03 8.64 4.22
C THR A 304 -4.14 8.48 5.45
N GLY A 305 -4.65 7.86 6.51
CA GLY A 305 -3.92 7.66 7.76
C GLY A 305 -4.04 8.79 8.75
N ASP A 306 -4.91 9.75 8.45
CA ASP A 306 -5.20 10.88 9.31
C ASP A 306 -6.07 10.49 10.50
N VAL A 307 -6.73 9.33 10.43
CA VAL A 307 -7.34 8.68 11.59
C VAL A 307 -6.93 7.23 11.74
N SER A 308 -6.96 6.77 12.98
CA SER A 308 -6.80 5.38 13.38
C SER A 308 -7.94 5.00 14.30
N PHE A 309 -8.27 3.72 14.35
CA PHE A 309 -9.10 3.19 15.42
C PHE A 309 -8.38 3.39 16.73
N LYS A 310 -9.07 3.95 17.71
CA LYS A 310 -8.59 3.84 19.08
C LYS A 310 -8.43 2.33 19.38
N THR A 311 -7.39 1.92 20.11
CA THR A 311 -7.28 0.53 20.56
C THR A 311 -8.41 0.18 21.54
N VAL A 312 -8.68 -1.08 21.86
CA VAL A 312 -9.66 -1.44 22.91
C VAL A 312 -9.43 -0.69 24.24
N ASP A 313 -8.16 -0.46 24.60
CA ASP A 313 -7.75 0.35 25.75
C ASP A 313 -8.00 1.87 25.59
N GLN A 314 -7.96 2.39 24.35
CA GLN A 314 -8.17 3.82 24.05
C GLN A 314 -9.62 4.15 23.65
N LEU A 315 -10.32 3.20 23.04
CA LEU A 315 -11.73 3.29 22.67
C LEU A 315 -12.57 3.35 23.92
N ASN A 316 -12.08 2.71 24.99
CA ASN A 316 -12.94 2.38 26.11
C ASN A 316 -14.25 1.82 25.51
N VAL A 317 -14.14 0.87 24.54
CA VAL A 317 -15.33 0.16 24.03
C VAL A 317 -15.80 -0.61 25.24
N ALA A 318 -16.56 0.08 26.08
CA ALA A 318 -17.27 -0.52 27.16
C ALA A 318 -18.12 -1.56 26.44
N PHE A 319 -17.85 -2.83 26.75
CA PHE A 319 -18.74 -3.90 26.36
C PHE A 319 -20.17 -3.41 26.62
N ASP A 320 -21.02 -3.41 25.60
CA ASP A 320 -22.35 -2.85 25.76
C ASP A 320 -23.13 -3.77 26.71
N PHE A 321 -23.30 -3.33 27.95
CA PHE A 321 -24.08 -4.05 28.94
C PHE A 321 -25.59 -3.94 28.66
N GLY A 322 -26.01 -3.00 27.82
CA GLY A 322 -27.40 -2.75 27.46
C GLY A 322 -28.12 -1.79 28.41
N ASP A 323 -29.38 -2.08 28.70
CA ASP A 323 -30.21 -1.33 29.64
C ASP A 323 -30.78 -2.23 30.76
N ASP A 324 -31.63 -1.66 31.62
CA ASP A 324 -32.30 -2.38 32.73
C ASP A 324 -33.79 -2.62 32.42
N SER A 325 -34.12 -2.95 31.17
CA SER A 325 -35.52 -3.11 30.73
C SER A 325 -36.16 -4.44 31.14
N SER A 326 -35.38 -5.45 31.53
CA SER A 326 -35.92 -6.74 31.97
C SER A 326 -36.66 -6.59 33.31
N ARG A 327 -37.64 -7.47 33.53
CA ARG A 327 -38.29 -7.61 34.85
C ARG A 327 -37.34 -8.14 35.92
N TRP A 328 -36.23 -8.74 35.51
CA TRP A 328 -35.20 -9.29 36.38
C TRP A 328 -34.04 -8.32 36.60
N ALA A 329 -34.02 -7.19 35.90
CA ALA A 329 -32.98 -6.20 36.08
C ALA A 329 -32.92 -5.67 37.52
N ASN A 330 -31.70 -5.40 38.00
CA ASN A 330 -31.43 -4.89 39.36
C ASN A 330 -31.88 -5.84 40.50
N ASP A 331 -31.83 -7.15 40.29
CA ASP A 331 -32.10 -8.16 41.32
C ASP A 331 -30.84 -8.70 42.05
N GLY A 332 -29.66 -8.30 41.56
CA GLY A 332 -28.34 -8.62 42.10
C GLY A 332 -27.66 -9.83 41.46
N GLU A 333 -28.30 -10.49 40.49
CA GLU A 333 -27.71 -11.51 39.61
C GLU A 333 -27.63 -10.93 38.18
N CYS A 334 -26.70 -11.40 37.35
CA CYS A 334 -26.66 -11.03 35.94
C CYS A 334 -27.55 -11.99 35.13
N ASP A 335 -28.60 -11.48 34.50
CA ASP A 335 -29.57 -12.25 33.71
C ASP A 335 -29.24 -12.33 32.21
N ASP A 336 -28.11 -11.74 31.78
CA ASP A 336 -27.72 -11.68 30.37
C ASP A 336 -26.94 -12.94 29.90
N PRO A 337 -27.46 -13.72 28.94
CA PRO A 337 -26.84 -14.95 28.42
C PRO A 337 -25.46 -14.77 27.74
N ARG A 338 -25.05 -13.53 27.43
CA ARG A 338 -23.74 -13.22 26.86
C ARG A 338 -22.59 -13.41 27.85
N PHE A 339 -22.92 -13.53 29.14
CA PHE A 339 -21.96 -13.73 30.21
C PHE A 339 -21.88 -15.20 30.65
N ALA A 340 -20.77 -15.54 31.31
CA ALA A 340 -20.52 -16.82 31.96
C ALA A 340 -19.98 -16.56 33.38
N GLY A 341 -20.35 -17.37 34.38
CA GLY A 341 -19.76 -17.26 35.72
C GLY A 341 -20.72 -17.54 36.87
N THR A 342 -20.25 -17.27 38.10
CA THR A 342 -21.01 -17.53 39.32
C THR A 342 -21.98 -16.41 39.69
N GLY A 343 -21.84 -15.23 39.09
CA GLY A 343 -22.75 -14.09 39.29
C GLY A 343 -24.00 -14.14 38.42
N LEU A 344 -24.22 -15.21 37.65
CA LEU A 344 -25.38 -15.35 36.77
C LEU A 344 -26.62 -15.86 37.51
N ASN A 345 -27.80 -15.52 36.97
CA ASN A 345 -29.04 -16.18 37.33
C ASN A 345 -29.00 -17.67 36.92
N LYS A 346 -29.72 -18.51 37.68
CA LYS A 346 -29.85 -19.95 37.39
C LYS A 346 -30.68 -20.26 36.15
N LYS A 347 -31.44 -19.30 35.65
CA LYS A 347 -32.31 -19.42 34.48
C LYS A 347 -32.10 -18.25 33.55
N MET A 348 -31.18 -18.43 32.62
CA MET A 348 -30.94 -17.47 31.56
C MET A 348 -32.05 -17.58 30.51
N LEU A 349 -32.63 -16.44 30.11
CA LEU A 349 -33.57 -16.37 28.99
C LEU A 349 -32.95 -15.55 27.87
N PHE A 350 -33.14 -15.98 26.63
CA PHE A 350 -32.62 -15.24 25.47
C PHE A 350 -33.23 -13.83 25.35
N GLU A 351 -34.47 -13.64 25.83
CA GLU A 351 -35.13 -12.34 25.86
C GLU A 351 -34.50 -11.33 26.85
N ASP A 352 -33.65 -11.80 27.77
CA ASP A 352 -32.98 -10.96 28.77
C ASP A 352 -31.59 -10.47 28.31
N ILE A 353 -31.17 -10.79 27.08
CA ILE A 353 -29.96 -10.21 26.46
C ILE A 353 -30.06 -8.68 26.52
N MET A 354 -28.97 -8.02 26.95
CA MET A 354 -28.84 -6.56 27.01
C MET A 354 -29.87 -5.86 27.90
N SER A 355 -30.53 -6.59 28.80
CA SER A 355 -31.70 -6.07 29.52
C SER A 355 -31.51 -6.06 31.04
N ASP A 356 -30.30 -6.31 31.51
CA ASP A 356 -29.89 -6.28 32.92
C ASP A 356 -28.47 -5.69 33.09
N ALA A 357 -28.28 -4.49 32.55
CA ALA A 357 -26.97 -3.85 32.46
C ALA A 357 -26.33 -3.59 33.82
N SER A 358 -27.09 -3.05 34.77
CA SER A 358 -26.57 -2.63 36.08
C SER A 358 -25.97 -3.79 36.87
N ASP A 359 -26.63 -4.96 36.90
CA ASP A 359 -26.12 -6.11 37.62
C ASP A 359 -25.01 -6.82 36.84
N CYS A 360 -25.14 -6.97 35.51
CA CYS A 360 -24.08 -7.56 34.70
C CYS A 360 -22.77 -6.76 34.75
N GLU A 361 -22.83 -5.42 34.71
CA GLU A 361 -21.66 -4.56 34.89
C GLU A 361 -21.06 -4.71 36.30
N ALA A 362 -21.89 -4.73 37.34
CA ALA A 362 -21.43 -4.90 38.71
C ALA A 362 -20.76 -6.27 38.92
N GLN A 363 -21.35 -7.34 38.40
CA GLN A 363 -20.81 -8.70 38.50
C GLN A 363 -19.53 -8.86 37.67
N PHE A 364 -19.44 -8.22 36.51
CA PHE A 364 -18.24 -8.21 35.67
C PHE A 364 -17.09 -7.50 36.38
N ASN A 365 -17.33 -6.30 36.91
CA ASN A 365 -16.35 -5.54 37.68
C ASN A 365 -15.92 -6.24 38.98
N ALA A 366 -16.81 -7.06 39.56
CA ALA A 366 -16.49 -7.91 40.70
C ALA A 366 -15.73 -9.20 40.31
N GLY A 367 -15.54 -9.47 39.02
CA GLY A 367 -14.91 -10.69 38.49
C GLY A 367 -15.75 -11.95 38.72
N SER A 368 -17.04 -11.81 38.99
CA SER A 368 -17.99 -12.92 39.23
C SER A 368 -18.62 -13.45 37.95
N VAL A 369 -18.58 -12.65 36.87
CA VAL A 369 -18.91 -13.06 35.51
C VAL A 369 -17.84 -12.57 34.53
N THR A 370 -17.73 -13.25 33.39
CA THR A 370 -16.89 -12.90 32.24
C THR A 370 -17.76 -12.89 30.99
N ILE A 371 -17.43 -12.03 30.02
CA ILE A 371 -18.06 -12.05 28.71
C ILE A 371 -17.63 -13.32 27.98
N LYS A 372 -18.56 -14.04 27.36
CA LYS A 372 -18.19 -15.22 26.56
C LYS A 372 -17.43 -14.79 25.31
N PRO A 373 -16.39 -15.54 24.89
CA PRO A 373 -15.52 -15.14 23.78
C PRO A 373 -16.27 -14.74 22.51
N VAL A 374 -17.32 -15.47 22.12
CA VAL A 374 -18.10 -15.19 20.90
C VAL A 374 -18.79 -13.82 20.88
N TYR A 375 -18.94 -13.15 22.03
CA TYR A 375 -19.47 -11.78 22.13
C TYR A 375 -18.39 -10.71 22.28
N THR A 376 -17.12 -11.09 22.11
CA THR A 376 -15.98 -10.16 22.19
C THR A 376 -15.56 -9.70 20.79
N PRO A 377 -15.17 -8.43 20.61
CA PRO A 377 -14.62 -7.95 19.35
C PRO A 377 -13.43 -8.77 18.86
N GLU A 378 -12.59 -9.24 19.79
CA GLU A 378 -11.41 -10.04 19.50
C GLU A 378 -11.77 -11.36 18.79
N TYR A 379 -12.83 -12.05 19.24
CA TYR A 379 -13.31 -13.26 18.57
C TYR A 379 -13.92 -12.95 17.20
N ALA A 380 -14.66 -11.86 17.05
CA ALA A 380 -15.21 -11.48 15.75
C ALA A 380 -14.10 -11.18 14.73
N LEU A 381 -13.01 -10.53 15.16
CA LEU A 381 -11.85 -10.22 14.32
C LEU A 381 -11.05 -11.46 13.89
N GLY A 382 -11.14 -12.55 14.65
CA GLY A 382 -10.51 -13.84 14.31
C GLY A 382 -11.13 -14.56 13.11
N ALA A 383 -12.26 -14.09 12.59
CA ALA A 383 -12.87 -14.63 11.38
C ALA A 383 -12.04 -14.27 10.10
N PRO A 384 -12.00 -15.15 9.08
CA PRO A 384 -12.75 -16.40 9.00
C PRO A 384 -12.10 -17.56 9.76
N TYR A 385 -12.90 -18.32 10.52
CA TYR A 385 -12.43 -19.48 11.27
C TYR A 385 -12.31 -20.73 10.39
N ASP A 386 -11.22 -21.48 10.54
CA ASP A 386 -11.08 -22.79 9.88
C ASP A 386 -12.13 -23.77 10.44
N SER A 387 -13.01 -24.22 9.55
CA SER A 387 -14.11 -25.12 9.85
C SER A 387 -13.84 -26.55 9.37
N SER A 388 -12.64 -26.85 8.84
CA SER A 388 -12.34 -28.10 8.13
C SER A 388 -12.47 -29.35 9.01
N GLU A 389 -12.21 -29.21 10.31
CA GLU A 389 -12.27 -30.30 11.30
C GLU A 389 -13.64 -30.47 11.97
N ILE A 390 -14.63 -29.63 11.64
CA ILE A 390 -15.95 -29.64 12.26
C ILE A 390 -16.95 -30.39 11.38
N ASP A 391 -17.60 -31.42 11.95
CA ASP A 391 -18.73 -32.09 11.33
C ASP A 391 -20.03 -31.29 11.59
N PHE A 392 -20.42 -30.47 10.62
CA PHE A 392 -21.67 -29.71 10.63
C PHE A 392 -22.90 -30.56 10.26
N GLY A 393 -22.72 -31.76 9.69
CA GLY A 393 -23.81 -32.64 9.29
C GLY A 393 -24.48 -32.29 7.96
N ASP A 394 -25.81 -32.29 7.94
CA ASP A 394 -26.65 -32.00 6.78
C ASP A 394 -27.72 -30.94 7.08
N ASP A 395 -28.59 -30.63 6.11
CA ASP A 395 -29.68 -29.66 6.24
C ASP A 395 -31.05 -30.36 6.30
N THR A 396 -31.22 -31.32 7.22
CA THR A 396 -32.44 -32.14 7.30
C THR A 396 -33.47 -31.66 8.30
N SER A 397 -33.16 -30.72 9.19
CA SER A 397 -34.10 -30.20 10.17
C SER A 397 -35.20 -29.35 9.50
N SER A 398 -36.30 -29.09 10.20
CA SER A 398 -37.32 -28.16 9.72
C SER A 398 -36.93 -26.70 9.82
N TYR A 399 -35.84 -26.42 10.52
CA TYR A 399 -35.29 -25.09 10.76
C TYR A 399 -34.02 -24.82 9.94
N ALA A 400 -33.51 -25.85 9.23
CA ALA A 400 -32.33 -25.72 8.40
C ALA A 400 -32.49 -24.65 7.31
N ASN A 401 -31.41 -23.89 7.06
CA ASN A 401 -31.37 -22.78 6.08
C ASN A 401 -32.35 -21.64 6.40
N ASP A 402 -32.61 -21.36 7.67
CA ASP A 402 -33.41 -20.21 8.11
C ASP A 402 -32.58 -18.95 8.41
N GLY A 403 -31.25 -19.08 8.33
CA GLY A 403 -30.27 -18.02 8.55
C GLY A 403 -29.72 -17.97 9.98
N GLN A 404 -30.11 -18.90 10.85
CA GLN A 404 -29.56 -19.07 12.19
C GLN A 404 -29.11 -20.51 12.37
N CYS A 405 -28.03 -20.71 13.11
CA CYS A 405 -27.59 -22.06 13.49
C CYS A 405 -28.51 -22.66 14.54
N ASP A 406 -29.21 -23.75 14.23
CA ASP A 406 -30.08 -24.46 15.18
C ASP A 406 -29.39 -25.60 15.96
N ASP A 407 -28.13 -25.88 15.64
CA ASP A 407 -27.38 -26.95 16.25
C ASP A 407 -26.98 -26.59 17.70
N PRO A 408 -27.44 -27.35 18.72
CA PRO A 408 -27.18 -27.05 20.13
C PRO A 408 -25.72 -27.17 20.54
N ARG A 409 -24.84 -27.69 19.67
CA ARG A 409 -23.38 -27.72 19.90
C ARG A 409 -22.73 -26.35 19.75
N PHE A 410 -23.44 -25.37 19.20
CA PHE A 410 -22.93 -24.02 18.99
C PHE A 410 -23.59 -23.03 19.95
N GLU A 411 -22.87 -21.97 20.31
CA GLU A 411 -23.42 -20.79 20.96
C GLU A 411 -22.93 -19.50 20.28
N GLY A 412 -23.71 -18.44 20.36
CA GLY A 412 -23.33 -17.12 19.85
C GLY A 412 -24.48 -16.34 19.20
N PRO A 413 -24.22 -15.11 18.73
CA PRO A 413 -25.21 -14.26 18.09
C PRO A 413 -25.76 -14.81 16.77
N GLY A 414 -25.07 -15.76 16.13
CA GLY A 414 -25.53 -16.46 14.92
C GLY A 414 -26.31 -17.74 15.19
N VAL A 415 -26.54 -18.10 16.46
CA VAL A 415 -27.26 -19.30 16.88
C VAL A 415 -28.70 -18.95 17.23
N ALA A 416 -29.64 -19.83 16.90
CA ALA A 416 -31.04 -19.65 17.22
C ALA A 416 -31.26 -19.49 18.74
N GLY A 417 -32.15 -18.56 19.13
CA GLY A 417 -32.45 -18.32 20.55
C GLY A 417 -33.10 -19.50 21.27
N THR A 418 -33.54 -20.53 20.54
CA THR A 418 -34.00 -21.80 21.08
C THR A 418 -33.54 -22.93 20.17
N VAL A 419 -32.61 -23.73 20.67
CA VAL A 419 -32.07 -24.91 19.98
C VAL A 419 -32.69 -26.19 20.53
N PHE A 420 -32.85 -27.22 19.69
CA PHE A 420 -33.34 -28.53 20.11
C PHE A 420 -32.30 -29.62 19.84
N GLU A 421 -32.25 -30.63 20.71
CA GLU A 421 -31.36 -31.79 20.54
C GLU A 421 -31.61 -32.53 19.21
N SER A 422 -32.83 -32.46 18.67
CA SER A 422 -33.18 -33.02 17.37
C SER A 422 -32.49 -32.34 16.18
N ASP A 423 -32.00 -31.12 16.36
CA ASP A 423 -31.40 -30.30 15.29
C ASP A 423 -29.87 -30.40 15.27
N THR A 424 -29.30 -31.26 16.13
CA THR A 424 -27.87 -31.61 16.12
C THR A 424 -27.47 -32.13 14.74
N ARG A 425 -26.47 -31.48 14.10
CA ARG A 425 -25.94 -31.83 12.77
C ARG A 425 -27.00 -31.83 11.67
N ALA A 426 -28.06 -31.04 11.83
CA ALA A 426 -29.19 -31.04 10.90
C ALA A 426 -29.47 -29.65 10.29
N ASP A 427 -28.56 -28.70 10.52
CA ASP A 427 -28.56 -27.35 9.96
C ASP A 427 -27.11 -26.91 9.59
N ALA A 428 -26.50 -27.69 8.71
CA ALA A 428 -25.08 -27.56 8.41
C ALA A 428 -24.71 -26.23 7.75
N THR A 429 -25.55 -25.74 6.83
CA THR A 429 -25.24 -24.53 6.05
C THR A 429 -25.18 -23.29 6.94
N ASP A 430 -26.16 -23.08 7.83
CA ASP A 430 -26.21 -21.89 8.68
C ASP A 430 -25.20 -21.97 9.82
N CYS A 431 -25.02 -23.15 10.44
CA CYS A 431 -24.00 -23.34 11.48
C CYS A 431 -22.58 -23.15 10.96
N LYS A 432 -22.27 -23.64 9.76
CA LYS A 432 -20.97 -23.41 9.14
C LYS A 432 -20.74 -21.92 8.89
N SER A 433 -21.72 -21.25 8.27
CA SER A 433 -21.65 -19.81 8.00
C SER A 433 -21.47 -18.99 9.28
N ALA A 434 -22.25 -19.29 10.33
CA ALA A 434 -22.16 -18.62 11.61
C ALA A 434 -20.79 -18.82 12.27
N TYR A 435 -20.23 -20.04 12.22
CA TYR A 435 -18.90 -20.32 12.77
C TYR A 435 -17.79 -19.61 11.98
N GLU A 436 -17.75 -19.77 10.65
CA GLU A 436 -16.73 -19.17 9.80
C GLU A 436 -16.77 -17.64 9.89
N THR A 437 -17.94 -17.02 10.08
CA THR A 437 -18.07 -15.56 10.23
C THR A 437 -17.89 -15.05 11.66
N GLY A 438 -17.49 -15.90 12.61
CA GLY A 438 -17.25 -15.52 14.00
C GLY A 438 -18.51 -15.19 14.80
N LYS A 439 -19.69 -15.57 14.29
CA LYS A 439 -20.99 -15.38 14.96
C LYS A 439 -21.41 -16.58 15.79
N ALA A 440 -20.71 -17.70 15.69
CA ALA A 440 -20.91 -18.86 16.54
C ALA A 440 -19.57 -19.43 16.98
N MET A 441 -19.55 -20.03 18.17
CA MET A 441 -18.46 -20.85 18.66
C MET A 441 -18.97 -22.25 18.99
N LEU A 442 -18.17 -23.27 18.70
CA LEU A 442 -18.48 -24.65 19.06
C LEU A 442 -18.20 -24.84 20.55
N ILE A 443 -19.23 -25.17 21.33
CA ILE A 443 -19.14 -25.42 22.78
C ILE A 443 -19.08 -26.89 23.14
N ASP A 444 -19.51 -27.76 22.23
CA ASP A 444 -19.45 -29.20 22.40
C ASP A 444 -18.95 -29.88 21.11
N ALA A 445 -17.82 -30.56 21.23
CA ALA A 445 -17.10 -31.17 20.10
C ALA A 445 -17.39 -32.68 19.94
N GLU A 446 -18.39 -33.23 20.63
CA GLU A 446 -18.80 -34.65 20.47
C GLU A 446 -19.14 -35.03 19.03
#